data_AF-A0AAW9WCW8-F1
#
_entry.id   AF-A0AAW9WCW8-F1
#
_cell.length_a   1.000
_cell.length_b   1.000
_cell.length_c   1.000
_cell.angle_alpha   90.00
_cell.angle_beta   90.00
_cell.angle_gamma   90.00
#
_symmetry.space_group_name_H-M   'P 1'
#
loop_
_entity.id
_entity.type
_entity.pdbx_description
1 polymer ?
#
loop_
_entity_poly.entity_id
_entity_poly.type
_entity_poly.pdbx_seq_one_letter_code
_entity_poly.pdbx_strand_id
1 'polypeptide(L)'
;MKNRLLWARVIGLSLLPAFWAVAASLAGFTTAAVAMLSATVVVPCAKTRKEYVQMTAGFTFGAIFGYFTNWLFDIMPGNSLVYVPIILVVVVAVMIIIQYYAADIANLFGWLASFSIMLALLGVTEKSQWNFMTFQLYIAMLVGIWFFAFAGGFLQSLIIGKQEVEK
;
A
#
# COMPACT_ATOMS: atom_id res chain seq x y z
N MET A 1 22.64 21.56 -8.97
CA MET A 1 21.34 21.13 -8.39
C MET A 1 20.81 19.84 -9.02
N LYS A 2 20.54 19.79 -10.33
CA LYS A 2 19.99 18.60 -11.02
C LYS A 2 20.75 17.29 -10.74
N ASN A 3 22.08 17.33 -10.72
CA ASN A 3 22.92 16.15 -10.42
C ASN A 3 22.82 15.71 -8.96
N ARG A 4 22.70 16.63 -7.98
CA ARG A 4 22.53 16.26 -6.56
C ARG A 4 21.17 15.62 -6.29
N LEU A 5 20.13 16.14 -6.94
CA LEU A 5 18.78 15.58 -6.93
C LEU A 5 18.72 14.18 -7.54
N LEU A 6 19.42 14.00 -8.67
CA LEU A 6 19.58 12.69 -9.31
C LEU A 6 20.26 11.70 -8.36
N TRP A 7 21.41 12.03 -7.80
CA TRP A 7 22.15 11.12 -6.92
C TRP A 7 21.41 10.82 -5.61
N ALA A 8 20.72 11.79 -5.01
CA ALA A 8 19.88 11.57 -3.83
C ALA A 8 18.75 10.58 -4.12
N ARG A 9 18.09 10.72 -5.27
CA ARG A 9 17.04 9.80 -5.72
C ARG A 9 17.60 8.43 -6.07
N VAL A 10 18.73 8.36 -6.77
CA VAL A 10 19.38 7.09 -7.11
C VAL A 10 19.76 6.33 -5.85
N ILE A 11 20.45 6.97 -4.89
CA ILE A 11 20.88 6.32 -3.65
C ILE A 11 19.67 5.89 -2.81
N GLY A 12 18.69 6.79 -2.61
CA GLY A 12 17.50 6.47 -1.83
C GLY A 12 16.60 5.39 -2.46
N LEU A 13 16.35 5.48 -3.76
CA LEU A 13 15.43 4.57 -4.46
C LEU A 13 16.10 3.27 -4.94
N SER A 14 17.42 3.17 -5.00
CA SER A 14 18.10 1.91 -5.32
C SER A 14 18.47 1.11 -4.08
N LEU A 15 18.96 1.76 -3.03
CA LEU A 15 19.44 1.06 -1.84
C LEU A 15 18.28 0.59 -0.95
N LEU A 16 17.28 1.44 -0.70
CA LEU A 16 16.19 1.08 0.20
C LEU A 16 15.44 -0.17 -0.29
N PRO A 17 15.02 -0.28 -1.58
CA PRO A 17 14.40 -1.49 -2.08
C PRO A 17 15.31 -2.73 -2.03
N ALA A 18 16.62 -2.56 -2.30
CA ALA A 18 17.57 -3.66 -2.21
C ALA A 18 17.71 -4.20 -0.77
N PHE A 19 17.82 -3.32 0.22
CA PHE A 19 17.86 -3.71 1.64
C PHE A 19 16.59 -4.44 2.06
N TRP A 20 15.42 -3.94 1.66
CA TRP A 20 14.16 -4.61 1.98
C TRP A 20 14.00 -5.95 1.28
N ALA A 21 14.41 -6.09 0.01
CA ALA A 21 14.33 -7.35 -0.70
C ALA A 21 15.11 -8.47 0.03
N VAL A 22 16.30 -8.13 0.54
CA VAL A 22 17.09 -9.04 1.38
C VAL A 22 16.41 -9.30 2.72
N ALA A 23 15.98 -8.26 3.43
CA ALA A 23 15.33 -8.41 4.74
C ALA A 23 14.02 -9.22 4.66
N ALA A 24 13.20 -8.98 3.66
CA ALA A 24 11.98 -9.73 3.37
C ALA A 24 12.29 -11.20 3.10
N SER A 25 13.30 -11.48 2.27
CA SER A 25 13.72 -12.87 2.00
C SER A 25 14.21 -13.58 3.27
N LEU A 26 14.98 -12.91 4.12
CA LEU A 26 15.43 -13.45 5.41
C LEU A 26 14.28 -13.70 6.39
N ALA A 27 13.22 -12.87 6.33
CA ALA A 27 12.01 -13.02 7.11
C ALA A 27 11.01 -14.04 6.51
N GLY A 28 11.33 -14.67 5.38
CA GLY A 28 10.46 -15.62 4.68
C GLY A 28 9.30 -14.98 3.92
N PHE A 29 9.37 -13.67 3.63
CA PHE A 29 8.33 -12.94 2.93
C PHE A 29 8.53 -13.01 1.41
N THR A 30 7.54 -13.54 0.71
CA THR A 30 7.38 -13.56 -0.75
C THR A 30 6.84 -12.25 -1.36
N THR A 31 6.44 -11.28 -0.54
CA THR A 31 5.71 -10.06 -0.95
C THR A 31 6.59 -8.81 -0.98
N ALA A 32 7.90 -8.96 -1.21
CA ALA A 32 8.85 -7.84 -1.20
C ALA A 32 8.44 -6.69 -2.12
N ALA A 33 7.88 -7.00 -3.30
CA ALA A 33 7.41 -6.01 -4.27
C ALA A 33 6.23 -5.15 -3.77
N VAL A 34 5.43 -5.64 -2.82
CA VAL A 34 4.25 -4.94 -2.29
C VAL A 34 4.63 -3.67 -1.55
N ALA A 35 5.77 -3.69 -0.85
CA ALA A 35 6.32 -2.48 -0.22
C ALA A 35 6.66 -1.42 -1.27
N MET A 36 7.18 -1.82 -2.44
CA MET A 36 7.45 -0.87 -3.52
C MET A 36 6.15 -0.31 -4.10
N LEU A 37 5.15 -1.16 -4.34
CA LEU A 37 3.83 -0.73 -4.82
C LEU A 37 3.19 0.27 -3.86
N SER A 38 3.17 0.00 -2.55
CA SER A 38 2.59 0.95 -1.59
C SER A 38 3.38 2.27 -1.54
N ALA A 39 4.72 2.22 -1.61
CA ALA A 39 5.54 3.42 -1.67
C ALA A 39 5.23 4.29 -2.91
N THR A 40 5.05 3.68 -4.08
CA THR A 40 4.75 4.44 -5.32
C THR A 40 3.43 5.20 -5.26
N VAL A 41 2.45 4.70 -4.49
CA VAL A 41 1.17 5.39 -4.25
C VAL A 41 1.32 6.47 -3.18
N VAL A 42 2.09 6.21 -2.12
CA VAL A 42 2.15 7.09 -0.94
C VAL A 42 3.03 8.32 -1.20
N VAL A 43 4.18 8.15 -1.86
CA VAL A 43 5.14 9.25 -2.14
C VAL A 43 4.48 10.48 -2.81
N PRO A 44 3.65 10.35 -3.86
CA PRO A 44 3.00 11.52 -4.48
C PRO A 44 1.85 12.09 -3.64
N CYS A 45 1.28 11.31 -2.72
CA CYS A 45 0.05 11.68 -2.00
C CYS A 45 0.29 12.18 -0.56
N ALA A 46 1.47 11.97 0.03
CA ALA A 46 1.77 12.35 1.40
C ALA A 46 3.10 13.11 1.49
N LYS A 47 3.05 14.35 1.98
CA LYS A 47 4.23 15.20 2.22
C LYS A 47 4.49 15.42 3.71
N THR A 48 3.43 15.42 4.52
CA THR A 48 3.48 15.66 5.97
C THR A 48 3.28 14.37 6.76
N ARG A 49 3.85 14.28 7.98
CA ARG A 49 3.66 13.12 8.86
C ARG A 49 2.18 12.78 9.08
N LYS A 50 1.30 13.78 9.16
CA LYS A 50 -0.16 13.56 9.31
C LYS A 50 -0.73 12.80 8.11
N GLU A 51 -0.33 13.15 6.89
CA GLU A 51 -0.79 12.46 5.68
C GLU A 51 -0.25 11.03 5.58
N TYR A 52 0.97 10.76 6.06
CA TYR A 52 1.48 9.38 6.17
C TYR A 52 0.67 8.53 7.15
N VAL A 53 0.21 9.12 8.27
CA VAL A 53 -0.68 8.45 9.22
C VAL A 53 -2.06 8.20 8.57
N GLN A 54 -2.62 9.19 7.87
CA GLN A 54 -3.89 9.03 7.15
C GLN A 54 -3.80 7.98 6.03
N MET A 55 -2.65 7.89 5.36
CA MET A 55 -2.36 6.83 4.38
C MET A 55 -2.28 5.47 5.06
N THR A 56 -1.63 5.36 6.22
CA THR A 56 -1.58 4.12 7.00
C THR A 56 -2.98 3.64 7.41
N ALA A 57 -3.83 4.56 7.86
CA ALA A 57 -5.22 4.27 8.18
C ALA A 57 -5.98 3.80 6.93
N GLY A 58 -5.85 4.51 5.82
CA GLY A 58 -6.44 4.12 4.53
C GLY A 58 -6.01 2.72 4.10
N PHE A 59 -4.71 2.43 4.09
CA PHE A 59 -4.20 1.11 3.77
C PHE A 59 -4.75 0.02 4.70
N THR A 60 -4.87 0.30 6.00
CA THR A 60 -5.44 -0.64 6.95
C THR A 60 -6.89 -0.98 6.64
N PHE A 61 -7.72 0.03 6.35
CA PHE A 61 -9.09 -0.23 5.93
C PHE A 61 -9.15 -0.96 4.59
N GLY A 62 -8.27 -0.64 3.63
CA GLY A 62 -8.23 -1.33 2.35
C GLY A 62 -7.84 -2.79 2.47
N ALA A 63 -6.88 -3.11 3.35
CA ALA A 63 -6.53 -4.49 3.67
C ALA A 63 -7.72 -5.28 4.24
N ILE A 64 -8.49 -4.69 5.16
CA ILE A 64 -9.69 -5.32 5.75
C ILE A 64 -10.73 -5.59 4.67
N PHE A 65 -11.05 -4.58 3.86
CA PHE A 65 -12.05 -4.71 2.79
C PHE A 65 -11.59 -5.70 1.71
N GLY A 66 -10.31 -5.72 1.34
CA GLY A 66 -9.77 -6.65 0.36
C GLY A 66 -9.80 -8.11 0.84
N TYR A 67 -9.51 -8.36 2.11
CA TYR A 67 -9.69 -9.69 2.71
C TYR A 67 -11.17 -10.11 2.68
N PHE A 68 -12.06 -9.22 3.12
CA PHE A 68 -13.49 -9.49 3.16
C PHE A 68 -14.08 -9.77 1.77
N THR A 69 -13.65 -9.02 0.74
CA THR A 69 -14.10 -9.26 -0.64
C THR A 69 -13.64 -10.60 -1.19
N ASN A 70 -12.39 -11.01 -0.94
CA ASN A 70 -11.95 -12.35 -1.33
C ASN A 70 -12.76 -13.44 -0.62
N TRP A 71 -13.06 -13.24 0.67
CA TRP A 71 -13.92 -14.15 1.41
C TRP A 71 -15.34 -14.22 0.81
N LEU A 72 -15.91 -13.09 0.38
CA LEU A 72 -17.20 -13.08 -0.32
C LEU A 72 -17.16 -13.84 -1.66
N PHE A 73 -16.09 -13.71 -2.43
CA PHE A 73 -15.93 -14.46 -3.69
C PHE A 73 -15.89 -15.97 -3.46
N ASP A 74 -15.25 -16.41 -2.38
CA ASP A 74 -15.08 -17.82 -2.06
C ASP A 74 -16.38 -18.48 -1.56
N ILE A 75 -17.25 -17.75 -0.85
CA ILE A 75 -18.50 -18.30 -0.33
C ILE A 75 -19.68 -18.18 -1.30
N MET A 76 -19.62 -17.29 -2.30
CA MET A 76 -20.76 -17.05 -3.19
C MET A 76 -20.95 -18.21 -4.18
N PRO A 77 -22.10 -18.90 -4.13
CA PRO A 77 -22.42 -19.92 -5.12
C PRO A 77 -22.86 -19.27 -6.44
N GLY A 78 -22.46 -19.83 -7.57
CA GLY A 78 -22.96 -19.45 -8.91
C GLY A 78 -21.88 -19.04 -9.91
N ASN A 79 -22.28 -18.29 -10.94
CA ASN A 79 -21.39 -17.87 -12.01
C ASN A 79 -20.56 -16.65 -11.59
N SER A 80 -19.24 -16.84 -11.48
CA SER A 80 -18.27 -15.79 -11.11
C SER A 80 -18.29 -14.58 -12.03
N LEU A 81 -18.63 -14.74 -13.30
CA LEU A 81 -18.76 -13.64 -14.25
C LEU A 81 -19.89 -12.67 -13.88
N VAL A 82 -20.85 -13.10 -13.06
CA VAL A 82 -21.99 -12.28 -12.63
C VAL A 82 -21.77 -11.72 -11.23
N TYR A 83 -21.44 -12.57 -10.25
CA TYR A 83 -21.38 -12.09 -8.86
C TYR A 83 -20.12 -11.26 -8.56
N VAL A 84 -18.97 -11.55 -9.18
CA VAL A 84 -17.72 -10.82 -8.94
C VAL A 84 -17.87 -9.31 -9.24
N PRO A 85 -18.33 -8.90 -10.44
CA PRO A 85 -18.49 -7.47 -10.73
C PRO A 85 -19.53 -6.80 -9.82
N ILE A 86 -20.61 -7.50 -9.46
CA ILE A 86 -21.62 -6.97 -8.54
C ILE A 86 -21.02 -6.72 -7.15
N ILE A 87 -20.31 -7.70 -6.59
CA ILE A 87 -19.65 -7.56 -5.28
C ILE A 87 -18.64 -6.41 -5.33
N LEU A 88 -17.83 -6.31 -6.39
CA LEU A 88 -16.86 -5.21 -6.51
C LEU A 88 -17.54 -3.85 -6.52
N VAL A 89 -18.62 -3.69 -7.31
CA VAL A 89 -19.38 -2.44 -7.35
C VAL A 89 -19.94 -2.10 -5.96
N VAL A 90 -20.58 -3.06 -5.30
CA VAL A 90 -21.19 -2.86 -3.98
C VAL A 90 -20.13 -2.52 -2.93
N VAL A 91 -19.06 -3.30 -2.86
CA VAL A 91 -18.00 -3.11 -1.86
C VAL A 91 -17.28 -1.78 -2.07
N VAL A 92 -16.90 -1.45 -3.31
CA VAL A 92 -16.22 -0.19 -3.60
C VAL A 92 -17.15 1.00 -3.34
N ALA A 93 -18.43 0.91 -3.69
CA ALA A 93 -19.41 1.96 -3.35
C ALA A 93 -19.51 2.17 -1.83
N VAL A 94 -19.60 1.09 -1.06
CA VAL A 94 -19.60 1.14 0.42
C VAL A 94 -18.32 1.77 0.95
N MET A 95 -17.15 1.38 0.43
CA MET A 95 -15.87 1.96 0.82
C MET A 95 -15.84 3.48 0.56
N ILE A 96 -16.30 3.94 -0.59
CA ILE A 96 -16.34 5.38 -0.94
C ILE A 96 -17.28 6.13 0.00
N ILE A 97 -18.46 5.57 0.30
CA ILE A 97 -19.43 6.19 1.23
C ILE A 97 -18.82 6.30 2.64
N ILE A 98 -18.20 5.24 3.15
CA ILE A 98 -17.57 5.28 4.48
C ILE A 98 -16.41 6.27 4.48
N GLN A 99 -15.60 6.29 3.42
CA GLN A 99 -14.50 7.23 3.31
C GLN A 99 -14.98 8.68 3.33
N TYR A 100 -16.09 9.00 2.66
CA TYR A 100 -16.63 10.35 2.66
C TYR A 100 -16.81 10.92 4.07
N TYR A 101 -17.28 10.08 5.01
CA TYR A 101 -17.42 10.46 6.42
C TYR A 101 -16.12 10.33 7.24
N ALA A 102 -15.16 9.52 6.78
CA ALA A 102 -13.88 9.28 7.42
C ALA A 102 -12.70 10.03 6.74
N ALA A 103 -12.98 11.05 5.93
CA ALA A 103 -11.99 11.69 5.07
C ALA A 103 -10.84 12.35 5.84
N ASP A 104 -11.11 12.82 7.06
CA ASP A 104 -10.09 13.38 7.96
C ASP A 104 -9.17 12.32 8.58
N ILE A 105 -9.58 11.05 8.54
CA ILE A 105 -8.89 9.92 9.19
C ILE A 105 -8.13 9.09 8.16
N ALA A 106 -8.73 8.81 7.00
CA ALA A 106 -8.22 7.87 6.02
C ALA A 106 -8.19 8.45 4.61
N ASN A 107 -7.05 8.33 3.95
CA ASN A 107 -6.91 8.75 2.56
C ASN A 107 -7.56 7.74 1.60
N LEU A 108 -8.43 8.22 0.71
CA LEU A 108 -9.14 7.38 -0.27
C LEU A 108 -8.20 6.62 -1.21
N PHE A 109 -7.12 7.26 -1.68
CA PHE A 109 -6.16 6.63 -2.59
C PHE A 109 -5.42 5.48 -1.91
N GLY A 110 -5.01 5.66 -0.64
CA GLY A 110 -4.40 4.59 0.14
C GLY A 110 -5.35 3.43 0.39
N TRP A 111 -6.62 3.75 0.62
CA TRP A 111 -7.67 2.76 0.81
C TRP A 111 -7.87 1.90 -0.45
N LEU A 112 -8.10 2.53 -1.60
CA LEU A 112 -8.29 1.82 -2.87
C LEU A 112 -7.04 1.07 -3.32
N ALA A 113 -5.84 1.61 -3.10
CA ALA A 113 -4.59 0.95 -3.43
C ALA A 113 -4.40 -0.34 -2.62
N SER A 114 -4.55 -0.27 -1.30
CA SER A 114 -4.43 -1.46 -0.45
C SER A 114 -5.50 -2.50 -0.73
N PHE A 115 -6.74 -2.06 -0.99
CA PHE A 115 -7.82 -2.93 -1.42
C PHE A 115 -7.43 -3.71 -2.69
N SER A 116 -6.92 -3.02 -3.70
CA SER A 116 -6.55 -3.63 -4.98
C SER A 116 -5.39 -4.62 -4.85
N ILE A 117 -4.37 -4.28 -4.06
CA ILE A 117 -3.23 -5.18 -3.79
C ILE A 117 -3.70 -6.44 -3.08
N MET A 118 -4.52 -6.29 -2.03
CA MET A 118 -5.03 -7.40 -1.25
C MET A 118 -5.95 -8.29 -2.09
N LEU A 119 -6.80 -7.68 -2.93
CA LEU A 119 -7.68 -8.39 -3.86
C LEU A 119 -6.87 -9.26 -4.84
N ALA A 120 -5.88 -8.67 -5.49
CA ALA A 120 -5.09 -9.34 -6.52
C ALA A 120 -4.25 -10.50 -5.97
N LEU A 121 -3.62 -10.32 -4.81
CA LEU A 121 -2.67 -11.29 -4.28
C LEU A 121 -3.34 -12.39 -3.44
N LEU A 122 -4.38 -12.08 -2.66
CA LEU A 122 -5.15 -13.14 -1.99
C LEU A 122 -5.96 -13.97 -2.97
N GLY A 123 -6.47 -13.38 -4.05
CA GLY A 123 -7.28 -14.09 -5.05
C GLY A 123 -6.53 -15.21 -5.78
N VAL A 124 -5.19 -15.19 -5.77
CA VAL A 124 -4.34 -16.25 -6.33
C VAL A 124 -3.65 -17.11 -5.27
N THR A 125 -3.90 -16.83 -3.98
CA THR A 125 -3.30 -17.56 -2.86
C THR A 125 -4.24 -18.66 -2.38
N GLU A 126 -3.69 -19.82 -2.02
CA GLU A 126 -4.47 -20.89 -1.41
C GLU A 126 -5.14 -20.43 -0.10
N LYS A 127 -6.40 -20.82 0.09
CA LYS A 127 -7.21 -20.43 1.25
C LYS A 127 -6.56 -20.81 2.59
N SER A 128 -5.83 -21.93 2.64
CA SER A 128 -5.07 -22.39 3.81
C SER A 128 -4.03 -21.35 4.29
N GLN A 129 -3.53 -20.52 3.38
CA GLN A 129 -2.47 -19.54 3.65
C GLN A 129 -2.99 -18.10 3.75
N TRP A 130 -4.29 -17.85 3.60
CA TRP A 130 -4.84 -16.48 3.55
C TRP A 130 -4.48 -15.63 4.76
N ASN A 131 -4.57 -16.17 5.97
CA ASN A 131 -4.24 -15.42 7.20
C ASN A 131 -2.77 -15.00 7.21
N PHE A 132 -1.87 -15.92 6.88
CA PHE A 132 -0.44 -15.65 6.82
C PHE A 132 -0.11 -14.64 5.71
N MET A 133 -0.67 -14.85 4.51
CA MET A 133 -0.47 -13.95 3.38
C MET A 133 -1.01 -12.55 3.66
N THR A 134 -2.19 -12.44 4.28
CA THR A 134 -2.79 -11.14 4.66
C THR A 134 -1.88 -10.37 5.60
N PHE A 135 -1.33 -11.05 6.62
CA PHE A 135 -0.39 -10.45 7.55
C PHE A 135 0.89 -10.00 6.84
N GLN A 136 1.43 -10.86 5.97
CA GLN A 136 2.63 -10.57 5.20
C GLN A 136 2.46 -9.38 4.24
N LEU A 137 1.31 -9.30 3.57
CA LEU A 137 0.91 -8.19 2.71
C LEU A 137 0.78 -6.90 3.50
N TYR A 138 0.10 -6.96 4.65
CA TYR A 138 -0.11 -5.79 5.49
C TYR A 138 1.22 -5.22 6.01
N ILE A 139 2.13 -6.07 6.50
CA ILE A 139 3.47 -5.61 6.91
C ILE A 139 4.23 -5.02 5.72
N ALA A 140 4.22 -5.69 4.57
CA ALA A 140 4.89 -5.17 3.38
C ALA A 140 4.36 -3.78 2.98
N MET A 141 3.04 -3.57 3.04
CA MET A 141 2.44 -2.27 2.79
C MET A 141 2.92 -1.21 3.77
N LEU A 142 2.94 -1.51 5.08
CA LEU A 142 3.43 -0.61 6.13
C LEU A 142 4.90 -0.24 5.92
N VAL A 143 5.72 -1.21 5.55
CA VAL A 143 7.13 -0.97 5.22
C VAL A 143 7.24 0.00 4.04
N GLY A 144 6.45 -0.17 2.99
CA GLY A 144 6.48 0.80 1.88
C GLY A 144 6.06 2.21 2.27
N ILE A 145 5.06 2.37 3.16
CA ILE A 145 4.62 3.68 3.66
C ILE A 145 5.73 4.35 4.49
N TRP A 146 6.26 3.65 5.49
CA TRP A 146 7.15 4.28 6.48
C TRP A 146 8.62 4.20 6.10
N PHE A 147 9.08 3.06 5.58
CA PHE A 147 10.49 2.86 5.25
C PHE A 147 10.85 3.46 3.89
N PHE A 148 10.01 3.30 2.87
CA PHE A 148 10.31 3.86 1.55
C PHE A 148 9.81 5.29 1.37
N ALA A 149 8.52 5.53 1.61
CA ALA A 149 7.96 6.84 1.31
C ALA A 149 8.39 7.89 2.35
N PHE A 150 8.20 7.63 3.65
CA PHE A 150 8.60 8.58 4.69
C PHE A 150 10.12 8.71 4.83
N ALA A 151 10.87 7.60 4.98
CA ALA A 151 12.33 7.69 5.14
C ALA A 151 13.03 8.17 3.86
N GLY A 152 12.53 7.78 2.67
CA GLY A 152 13.04 8.28 1.39
C GLY A 152 12.82 9.79 1.23
N GLY A 153 11.65 10.31 1.60
CA GLY A 153 11.37 11.75 1.63
C GLY A 153 12.27 12.50 2.63
N PHE A 154 12.48 11.92 3.81
CA PHE A 154 13.39 12.47 4.82
C PHE A 154 14.84 12.52 4.32
N LEU A 155 15.34 11.45 3.71
CA LEU A 155 16.69 11.37 3.16
C LEU A 155 16.92 12.42 2.06
N GLN A 156 15.94 12.62 1.19
CA GLN A 156 15.99 13.68 0.17
C GLN A 156 16.03 15.07 0.81
N SER A 157 15.24 15.31 1.85
CA SER A 157 15.22 16.58 2.57
C SER A 157 16.55 16.91 3.27
N LEU A 158 17.28 15.89 3.74
CA LEU A 158 18.61 16.06 4.34
C LEU A 158 19.70 16.39 3.31
N ILE A 159 19.61 15.80 2.11
CA ILE A 159 20.64 15.96 1.08
C ILE A 159 20.49 17.31 0.32
N ILE A 160 19.26 17.79 0.17
CA ILE A 160 18.95 18.95 -0.68
C ILE A 160 18.56 20.19 0.15
N GLY A 161 18.10 20.01 1.39
CA GLY A 161 17.55 21.06 2.24
C GLY A 161 16.02 21.15 2.12
N LYS A 162 15.34 21.39 3.26
CA LYS A 162 13.88 21.32 3.43
C LYS A 162 13.05 22.15 2.43
N GLN A 163 13.58 23.25 1.89
CA GLN A 163 12.82 24.20 1.07
C GLN A 163 12.62 23.81 -0.40
N GLU A 164 13.34 22.81 -0.93
CA GLU A 164 13.22 22.40 -2.34
C GLU A 164 12.38 21.13 -2.56
N VAL A 165 11.99 20.44 -1.49
CA VAL A 165 11.18 19.19 -1.57
C VAL A 165 9.68 19.48 -1.68
N GLU A 166 9.24 20.68 -1.29
CA GLU A 166 7.81 21.07 -1.31
C GLU A 166 7.32 21.69 -2.63
N LYS A 167 8.23 22.12 -3.53
CA LYS A 167 7.90 22.55 -4.90
C LYS A 167 7.50 21.35 -5.76
#